data_AF-A0A267M495-F1
#
_entry.id   AF-A0A267M495-F1
#
_cell.length_a   1.000
_cell.length_b   1.000
_cell.length_c   1.000
_cell.angle_alpha   90.00
_cell.angle_beta   90.00
_cell.angle_gamma   90.00
#
_symmetry.space_group_name_H-M   'P 1'
#
loop_
_entity.id
_entity.type
_entity.pdbx_description
1 polymer ?
#
loop_
_entity_poly.entity_id
_entity_poly.type
_entity_poly.pdbx_seq_one_letter_code
_entity_poly.pdbx_strand_id
1 'polypeptide(L)'
;MKILFTCSSGGHLTELLQLKKIIIQNESYLLTETNQLHNNLFKKVFRVQQINRKEKQFLLNFVKLFFKSRKIYKDINPEVIISTGALVTVPICIIAKLHHKKIIYIESFARIYNPSLTGKIMYRVADEFIVQWPELLRYYPKAKYFGGIF
;
A
#
# COMPACT_ATOMS: atom_id res chain seq x y z
N MET A 1 -12.95 11.06 7.56
CA MET A 1 -11.48 10.95 7.42
C MET A 1 -11.14 10.63 5.97
N LYS A 2 -10.10 11.26 5.42
CA LYS A 2 -9.58 10.94 4.08
C LYS A 2 -8.58 9.79 4.16
N ILE A 3 -8.90 8.67 3.53
CA ILE A 3 -8.04 7.47 3.53
C ILE A 3 -7.56 7.19 2.11
N LEU A 4 -6.25 7.05 1.95
CA LEU A 4 -5.66 6.57 0.71
C LEU A 4 -5.31 5.09 0.83
N PHE A 5 -5.99 4.26 0.04
CA PHE A 5 -5.69 2.86 -0.14
C PHE A 5 -4.65 2.69 -1.24
N THR A 6 -3.65 1.82 -1.06
CA THR A 6 -2.63 1.60 -2.09
C THR A 6 -2.13 0.16 -2.18
N CYS A 7 -2.11 -0.36 -3.41
CA CYS A 7 -1.75 -1.74 -3.72
C CYS A 7 -1.32 -1.86 -5.20
N SER A 8 -0.60 -2.91 -5.57
CA SER A 8 -0.47 -3.29 -6.99
C SER A 8 -1.79 -3.84 -7.54
N SER A 9 -1.79 -4.19 -8.84
CA SER A 9 -2.85 -4.98 -9.45
C SER A 9 -2.88 -6.43 -8.93
N GLY A 10 -3.91 -7.20 -9.31
CA GLY A 10 -4.01 -8.63 -9.02
C GLY A 10 -4.36 -8.94 -7.56
N GLY A 11 -3.71 -9.96 -6.99
CA GLY A 11 -4.03 -10.46 -5.63
C GLY A 11 -4.00 -9.40 -4.54
N HIS A 12 -3.04 -8.46 -4.58
CA HIS A 12 -2.98 -7.35 -3.62
C HIS A 12 -4.22 -6.45 -3.65
N LEU A 13 -4.82 -6.26 -4.84
CA LEU A 13 -6.07 -5.51 -4.98
C LEU A 13 -7.25 -6.32 -4.46
N THR A 14 -7.30 -7.62 -4.77
CA THR A 14 -8.33 -8.53 -4.21
C THR A 14 -8.33 -8.52 -2.69
N GLU A 15 -7.15 -8.62 -2.07
CA GLU A 15 -6.94 -8.49 -0.63
C GLU A 15 -7.48 -7.14 -0.12
N LEU A 16 -7.06 -6.03 -0.74
CA LEU A 16 -7.46 -4.69 -0.33
C LEU A 16 -8.98 -4.49 -0.38
N LEU A 17 -9.65 -5.04 -1.40
CA LEU A 17 -11.10 -4.92 -1.57
C LEU A 17 -11.91 -5.64 -0.48
N GLN A 18 -11.33 -6.59 0.26
CA GLN A 18 -11.98 -7.20 1.43
C GLN A 18 -12.17 -6.18 2.57
N LEU A 19 -11.41 -5.09 2.57
CA LEU A 19 -11.60 -3.95 3.50
C LEU A 19 -12.79 -3.04 3.11
N LYS A 20 -13.72 -3.53 2.27
CA LYS A 20 -14.88 -2.79 1.73
C LYS A 20 -15.65 -2.01 2.78
N LYS A 21 -15.85 -2.58 3.98
CA LYS A 21 -16.56 -1.90 5.07
C LYS A 21 -15.86 -0.59 5.46
N ILE A 22 -14.54 -0.61 5.62
CA ILE A 22 -13.73 0.57 5.94
C ILE A 22 -13.75 1.56 4.78
N ILE A 23 -13.64 1.05 3.54
CA ILE A 23 -13.64 1.87 2.32
C ILE A 23 -14.94 2.69 2.21
N ILE A 24 -16.10 2.06 2.39
CA ILE A 24 -17.42 2.71 2.23
C ILE A 24 -17.73 3.69 3.36
N GLN A 25 -17.25 3.42 4.58
CA GLN A 25 -17.48 4.28 5.74
C GLN A 25 -16.63 5.55 5.76
N ASN A 26 -15.71 5.73 4.80
CA ASN A 26 -14.75 6.84 4.78
C ASN A 26 -14.67 7.52 3.41
N GLU A 27 -14.06 8.70 3.37
CA GLU A 27 -13.71 9.36 2.11
C GLU A 27 -12.46 8.67 1.53
N SER A 28 -12.70 7.65 0.72
CA SER A 28 -11.68 6.69 0.31
C SER A 28 -11.18 6.93 -1.12
N TYR A 29 -9.86 6.86 -1.27
CA TYR A 29 -9.13 7.00 -2.53
C TYR A 29 -8.30 5.74 -2.79
N LEU A 30 -8.04 5.42 -4.06
CA LEU A 30 -7.21 4.27 -4.41
C LEU A 30 -6.02 4.71 -5.27
N LEU A 31 -4.81 4.25 -4.93
CA LEU A 31 -3.62 4.31 -5.79
C LEU A 31 -3.21 2.88 -6.19
N THR A 32 -3.28 2.59 -7.48
CA THR A 32 -3.01 1.24 -8.01
C THR A 32 -2.36 1.24 -9.39
N GLU A 33 -1.84 0.07 -9.78
CA GLU A 33 -1.28 -0.21 -11.09
C GLU A 33 -2.33 -0.79 -12.08
N THR A 34 -3.55 -1.11 -11.63
CA THR A 34 -4.59 -1.71 -12.49
C THR A 34 -5.33 -0.69 -13.36
N ASN A 35 -5.70 -1.12 -14.57
CA ASN A 35 -6.65 -0.41 -15.42
C ASN A 35 -8.11 -0.82 -15.16
N GLN A 36 -8.36 -1.85 -14.36
CA GLN A 36 -9.72 -2.28 -14.01
C GLN A 36 -10.46 -1.14 -13.27
N LEU A 37 -11.74 -0.98 -13.59
CA LEU A 37 -12.59 0.08 -13.07
C LEU A 37 -13.28 -0.41 -11.78
N HIS A 38 -12.85 0.09 -10.63
CA HIS A 38 -13.55 -0.06 -9.34
C HIS A 38 -14.23 1.25 -8.94
N ASN A 39 -14.85 1.91 -9.92
CA ASN A 39 -15.26 3.32 -9.81
C ASN A 39 -16.37 3.58 -8.78
N ASN A 40 -17.01 2.55 -8.22
CA ASN A 40 -18.13 2.72 -7.30
C ASN A 40 -17.74 2.63 -5.81
N LEU A 41 -16.52 2.19 -5.49
CA LEU A 41 -16.07 2.06 -4.09
C LEU A 41 -15.22 3.24 -3.62
N PHE A 42 -14.53 3.91 -4.54
CA PHE A 42 -13.57 4.96 -4.21
C PHE A 42 -14.00 6.28 -4.86
N LYS A 43 -13.85 7.37 -4.12
CA LYS A 43 -14.13 8.73 -4.62
C LYS A 43 -13.28 9.06 -5.84
N LYS A 44 -12.03 8.60 -5.87
CA LYS A 44 -11.11 8.75 -7.00
C LYS A 44 -10.07 7.64 -7.01
N VAL A 45 -9.78 7.13 -8.21
CA VAL A 45 -8.78 6.09 -8.46
C VAL A 45 -7.62 6.67 -9.26
N PHE A 46 -6.43 6.66 -8.69
CA PHE A 46 -5.18 7.07 -9.30
C PHE A 46 -4.45 5.86 -9.85
N ARG A 47 -4.20 5.89 -11.15
CA ARG A 47 -3.50 4.80 -11.86
C ARG A 47 -2.07 5.19 -12.14
N VAL A 48 -1.15 4.28 -11.86
CA VAL A 48 0.28 4.43 -12.18
C VAL A 48 0.76 3.25 -12.99
N GLN A 49 1.91 3.41 -13.64
CA GLN A 49 2.54 2.35 -14.39
C GLN A 49 3.07 1.28 -13.42
N GLN A 50 2.85 0.01 -13.76
CA GLN A 50 3.48 -1.10 -13.06
C GLN A 50 5.00 -1.10 -13.31
N ILE A 51 5.78 -1.21 -12.25
CA ILE A 51 7.25 -1.18 -12.31
C ILE A 51 7.80 -2.56 -11.93
N ASN A 52 8.60 -3.15 -12.81
CA ASN A 52 9.33 -4.36 -12.48
C ASN A 52 10.70 -4.02 -11.88
N ARG A 53 11.01 -4.57 -10.70
CA ARG A 53 12.29 -4.34 -10.01
C ARG A 53 13.53 -4.76 -10.82
N LYS A 54 13.37 -5.61 -11.85
CA LYS A 54 14.44 -6.10 -12.72
C LYS A 54 14.54 -5.38 -14.07
N GLU A 55 13.67 -4.40 -14.35
CA GLU A 55 13.70 -3.67 -15.62
C GLU A 55 14.89 -2.70 -15.70
N LYS A 56 15.47 -2.51 -16.90
CA LYS A 56 16.62 -1.62 -17.10
C LYS A 56 16.34 -0.17 -16.68
N GLN A 57 15.11 0.29 -16.89
CA GLN A 57 14.67 1.65 -16.56
C GLN A 57 14.09 1.78 -15.15
N PHE A 58 14.32 0.80 -14.27
CA PHE A 58 13.74 0.77 -12.91
C PHE A 58 13.92 2.09 -12.17
N LEU A 59 15.15 2.61 -12.11
CA LEU A 59 15.45 3.85 -11.36
C LEU A 59 14.67 5.04 -11.93
N LEU A 60 14.66 5.19 -13.26
CA LEU A 60 13.94 6.27 -13.94
C LEU A 60 12.43 6.18 -13.68
N ASN A 61 11.85 4.98 -13.79
CA ASN A 61 10.42 4.78 -13.57
C ASN A 61 10.05 4.95 -12.09
N PHE A 62 10.92 4.53 -11.17
CA PHE A 62 10.72 4.73 -9.74
C PHE A 62 10.75 6.23 -9.36
N VAL A 63 11.67 7.00 -9.95
CA VAL A 63 11.71 8.46 -9.78
C VAL A 63 10.43 9.12 -10.33
N LYS A 64 9.97 8.71 -11.52
CA LYS A 64 8.69 9.18 -12.08
C LYS A 64 7.51 8.85 -11.15
N LEU A 65 7.47 7.63 -10.62
CA LEU A 65 6.46 7.21 -9.65
C LEU A 65 6.51 8.06 -8.38
N PHE A 66 7.70 8.43 -7.90
CA PHE A 66 7.87 9.28 -6.72
C PHE A 66 7.26 10.67 -6.94
N PHE A 67 7.56 11.34 -8.06
CA PHE A 67 6.96 12.64 -8.39
C PHE A 67 5.44 12.55 -8.57
N LYS A 68 4.96 11.49 -9.22
CA LYS A 68 3.53 11.25 -9.37
C LYS A 68 2.86 11.04 -8.00
N SER A 69 3.48 10.27 -7.12
CA SER A 69 3.01 10.05 -5.74
C SER A 69 2.95 11.36 -4.96
N ARG A 70 3.94 12.26 -5.12
CA ARG A 70 3.91 13.59 -4.50
C ARG A 70 2.75 14.45 -5.00
N LYS A 71 2.43 14.41 -6.30
CA LYS A 71 1.27 15.12 -6.85
C LYS A 71 -0.04 14.56 -6.29
N ILE A 72 -0.17 13.24 -6.24
CA ILE A 72 -1.35 12.54 -5.68
C ILE A 72 -1.52 12.87 -4.20
N TYR A 73 -0.44 12.83 -3.42
CA TYR A 73 -0.44 13.19 -2.01
C TYR A 73 -0.97 14.61 -1.79
N LYS A 74 -0.52 15.59 -2.59
CA LYS A 74 -0.99 16.98 -2.49
C LYS A 74 -2.46 17.16 -2.88
N ASP A 75 -2.93 16.39 -3.86
CA ASP A 75 -4.33 16.42 -4.32
C ASP A 75 -5.30 15.91 -3.23
N ILE A 76 -4.90 14.87 -2.49
CA ILE A 76 -5.76 14.22 -1.50
C ILE A 76 -5.53 14.78 -0.09
N ASN A 77 -4.26 14.98 0.29
CA ASN A 77 -3.78 15.20 1.65
C ASN A 77 -4.37 14.17 2.65
N PRO A 78 -4.08 12.87 2.48
CA PRO A 78 -4.72 11.82 3.28
C PRO A 78 -4.30 11.92 4.75
N GLU A 79 -5.22 11.55 5.63
CA GLU A 79 -4.95 11.43 7.07
C GLU A 79 -4.34 10.07 7.41
N VAL A 80 -4.77 9.03 6.68
CA VAL A 80 -4.30 7.65 6.84
C VAL A 80 -4.00 7.05 5.46
N ILE A 81 -2.91 6.28 5.37
CA ILE A 81 -2.64 5.38 4.25
C ILE A 81 -2.79 3.93 4.71
N ILE A 82 -3.58 3.15 3.98
CA ILE A 82 -3.71 1.70 4.20
C ILE A 82 -3.17 0.99 2.96
N SER A 83 -2.23 0.07 3.16
CA SER A 83 -1.57 -0.64 2.07
C SER A 83 -1.60 -2.14 2.29
N THR A 84 -1.87 -2.90 1.22
CA THR A 84 -1.72 -4.36 1.17
C THR A 84 -0.43 -4.80 0.46
N GLY A 85 0.51 -3.87 0.23
CA GLY A 85 1.84 -4.17 -0.29
C GLY A 85 2.10 -3.82 -1.75
N ALA A 86 3.17 -4.43 -2.29
CA ALA A 86 3.85 -4.14 -3.55
C ALA A 86 4.61 -2.79 -3.63
N LEU A 87 5.45 -2.65 -4.66
CA LEU A 87 6.41 -1.56 -4.80
C LEU A 87 5.75 -0.18 -4.92
N VAL A 88 4.60 -0.09 -5.61
CA VAL A 88 3.86 1.17 -5.86
C VAL A 88 3.58 1.99 -4.60
N THR A 89 3.47 1.31 -3.46
CA THR A 89 3.08 1.88 -2.17
C THR A 89 4.23 2.62 -1.47
N VAL A 90 5.47 2.26 -1.81
CA VAL A 90 6.66 2.78 -1.09
C VAL A 90 6.78 4.30 -1.20
N PRO A 91 6.70 4.93 -2.39
CA PRO A 91 6.90 6.38 -2.49
C PRO A 91 5.82 7.18 -1.77
N ILE A 92 4.55 6.81 -1.92
CA ILE A 92 3.45 7.55 -1.30
C ILE A 92 3.50 7.44 0.23
N CYS A 93 3.87 6.27 0.76
CA CYS A 93 4.03 6.07 2.20
C CYS A 93 5.22 6.87 2.76
N ILE A 94 6.37 6.90 2.07
CA ILE A 94 7.51 7.73 2.50
C ILE A 94 7.10 9.21 2.56
N ILE A 95 6.42 9.71 1.54
CA ILE A 95 5.94 11.10 1.51
C ILE A 95 4.98 11.35 2.68
N ALA A 96 4.02 10.47 2.92
CA ALA A 96 3.08 10.58 4.02
C ALA A 96 3.77 10.56 5.40
N LYS A 97 4.81 9.73 5.57
CA LYS A 97 5.61 9.65 6.80
C LYS A 97 6.32 10.97 7.10
N LEU A 98 6.91 11.60 6.08
CA LEU A 98 7.55 12.90 6.20
C LEU A 98 6.57 14.03 6.57
N HIS A 99 5.28 13.82 6.35
CA HIS A 99 4.20 14.71 6.75
C HIS A 99 3.43 14.22 7.99
N HIS A 100 4.03 13.31 8.77
CA HIS A 100 3.47 12.78 10.02
C HIS A 100 2.06 12.17 9.87
N LYS A 101 1.74 11.61 8.71
CA LYS A 101 0.49 10.89 8.47
C LYS A 101 0.60 9.45 8.93
N LYS A 102 -0.52 8.87 9.37
CA LYS A 102 -0.58 7.49 9.85
C LYS A 102 -0.50 6.51 8.67
N ILE A 103 0.37 5.52 8.77
CA ILE A 103 0.57 4.49 7.75
C ILE A 103 0.31 3.13 8.37
N ILE A 104 -0.64 2.40 7.80
CA ILE A 104 -0.97 1.02 8.12
C ILE A 104 -0.56 0.15 6.93
N TYR A 105 0.40 -0.72 7.16
CA TYR A 105 0.87 -1.68 6.17
C TYR A 105 0.44 -3.08 6.57
N ILE A 106 -0.23 -3.77 5.65
CA ILE A 106 -0.66 -5.16 5.79
C ILE A 106 0.20 -5.96 4.80
N GLU A 107 1.06 -6.84 5.31
CA GLU A 107 1.83 -7.74 4.46
C GLU A 107 0.88 -8.74 3.76
N SER A 108 1.15 -8.99 2.48
CA SER A 108 0.28 -9.84 1.65
C SER A 108 0.09 -11.22 2.24
N PHE A 109 -1.10 -11.77 2.04
CA PHE A 109 -1.49 -13.10 2.47
C PHE A 109 -0.57 -14.18 1.88
N ALA A 110 0.00 -13.96 0.69
CA ALA A 110 0.91 -14.89 0.04
C ALA A 110 2.28 -15.02 0.76
N ARG A 111 2.58 -14.18 1.76
CA ARG A 111 3.85 -14.21 2.50
C ARG A 111 3.71 -14.99 3.80
N ILE A 112 3.93 -16.30 3.72
CA ILE A 112 3.87 -17.19 4.89
C ILE A 112 5.23 -17.23 5.60
N TYR A 113 6.23 -17.80 4.93
CA TYR A 113 7.52 -18.11 5.57
C TYR A 113 8.60 -17.06 5.39
N ASN A 114 8.44 -16.13 4.45
CA ASN A 114 9.48 -15.19 4.06
C ASN A 114 8.93 -13.77 3.85
N PRO A 115 9.65 -12.74 4.33
CA PRO A 115 9.26 -11.34 4.19
C PRO A 115 9.35 -10.88 2.73
N SER A 116 8.44 -10.00 2.30
CA SER A 116 8.57 -9.37 0.99
C SER A 116 9.63 -8.27 1.00
N LEU A 117 10.26 -7.97 -0.15
CA LEU A 117 11.20 -6.84 -0.25
C LEU A 117 10.52 -5.51 0.11
N THR A 118 9.27 -5.34 -0.30
CA THR A 118 8.47 -4.17 0.08
C THR A 118 8.19 -4.15 1.58
N GLY A 119 7.80 -5.29 2.16
CA GLY A 119 7.53 -5.40 3.60
C GLY A 119 8.74 -5.05 4.45
N LYS A 120 9.96 -5.50 4.06
CA LYS A 120 11.20 -5.09 4.74
C LYS A 120 11.42 -3.57 4.75
N ILE A 121 11.01 -2.87 3.69
CA ILE A 121 11.08 -1.41 3.62
C ILE A 121 9.99 -0.82 4.51
N MET A 122 8.76 -1.26 4.30
CA MET A 122 7.58 -0.74 4.96
C MET A 122 7.56 -0.99 6.46
N TYR A 123 8.25 -2.03 6.94
CA TYR A 123 8.44 -2.29 8.37
C TYR A 123 9.17 -1.16 9.10
N ARG A 124 9.98 -0.35 8.39
CA ARG A 124 10.65 0.83 8.95
C ARG A 124 9.84 2.11 8.80
N VAL A 125 8.89 2.13 7.85
CA VAL A 125 8.15 3.34 7.45
C VAL A 125 6.78 3.39 8.13
N ALA A 126 6.08 2.26 8.17
CA ALA A 126 4.72 2.16 8.67
C ALA A 126 4.68 2.42 10.19
N ASP A 127 3.58 3.03 10.63
CA ASP A 127 3.30 3.19 12.06
C ASP A 127 2.65 1.93 12.63
N GLU A 128 1.86 1.22 11.80
CA GLU A 128 1.33 -0.10 12.10
C GLU A 128 1.74 -1.06 11.00
N PHE A 129 2.37 -2.16 11.39
CA PHE A 129 2.74 -3.23 10.47
C PHE A 129 2.01 -4.49 10.89
N ILE A 130 1.17 -5.01 10.00
CA ILE A 130 0.29 -6.13 10.26
C ILE A 130 0.73 -7.32 9.43
N VAL A 131 0.80 -8.49 10.07
CA VAL A 131 1.10 -9.77 9.44
C VAL A 131 -0.04 -10.75 9.66
N GLN A 132 -0.21 -11.66 8.71
CA GLN A 132 -1.30 -12.64 8.72
C GLN A 132 -0.84 -14.06 9.11
N TRP A 133 0.47 -14.26 9.22
CA TRP A 133 1.11 -15.53 9.56
C TRP A 133 2.06 -15.32 10.74
N PRO A 134 1.97 -16.13 11.81
CA PRO A 134 2.83 -15.98 12.98
C PRO A 134 4.31 -16.20 12.65
N GLU A 135 4.62 -17.00 11.63
CA GLU A 135 5.98 -17.26 11.15
C GLU A 135 6.70 -15.96 10.74
N LEU A 136 5.97 -14.96 10.25
CA LEU A 136 6.54 -13.67 9.87
C LEU A 136 7.03 -12.85 11.07
N LEU A 137 6.55 -13.13 12.29
CA LEU A 137 7.00 -12.43 13.50
C LEU A 137 8.49 -12.64 13.77
N ARG A 138 9.09 -13.73 13.26
CA ARG A 138 10.54 -13.94 13.34
C ARG A 138 11.34 -12.88 12.57
N TYR A 139 10.75 -12.27 11.55
CA TYR A 139 11.34 -11.20 10.75
C TYR A 139 10.86 -9.82 11.17
N TYR A 140 9.62 -9.75 11.65
CA TYR A 140 8.94 -8.52 12.03
C TYR A 140 8.48 -8.61 13.49
N PRO A 141 9.40 -8.62 14.48
CA PRO A 141 9.05 -8.85 15.88
C PRO A 141 8.15 -7.78 16.49
N LYS A 142 8.07 -6.59 15.88
CA LYS A 142 7.17 -5.49 16.30
C LYS A 142 5.85 -5.48 15.52
N ALA A 143 5.65 -6.41 14.59
CA ALA A 143 4.41 -6.49 13.83
C ALA A 143 3.26 -6.99 14.71
N LYS A 144 2.05 -6.56 14.35
CA LYS A 144 0.81 -7.08 14.93
C LYS A 144 0.36 -8.29 14.12
N TYR A 145 0.21 -9.44 14.77
CA TYR A 145 -0.34 -10.63 14.15
C TYR A 145 -1.85 -10.65 14.30
N PHE A 146 -2.57 -10.57 13.17
CA PHE A 146 -4.04 -10.51 13.14
C PHE A 146 -4.69 -11.76 12.50
N GLY A 147 -3.90 -12.76 12.08
CA GLY A 147 -4.42 -13.91 11.32
C GLY A 147 -4.93 -13.51 9.93
N GLY A 148 -5.84 -14.31 9.37
CA GLY A 148 -6.45 -14.02 8.06
C GLY A 148 -7.38 -12.81 8.14
N ILE A 149 -6.95 -11.69 7.53
CA ILE A 149 -7.71 -10.43 7.49
C ILE A 149 -8.66 -10.37 6.29
N PHE A 150 -8.27 -11.04 5.20
CA PHE A 150 -8.92 -11.00 3.90
C PHE A 150 -9.78 -12.24 3.65
#